data_AF-A0A833PCE9-F1
#
_entry.id   AF-A0A833PCE9-F1
#
_cell.length_a   1.000
_cell.length_b   1.000
_cell.length_c   1.000
_cell.angle_alpha   90.00
_cell.angle_beta   90.00
_cell.angle_gamma   90.00
#
_symmetry.space_group_name_H-M   'P 1'
#
loop_
_entity.id
_entity.type
_entity.pdbx_description
1 polymer ?
#
loop_
_entity_poly.entity_id
_entity_poly.type
_entity_poly.pdbx_seq_one_letter_code
_entity_poly.pdbx_strand_id
1 'polypeptide(L)'
;MDLLLLLKAAIMGIVEGITEFLPISSTGHLILASELMNFWTKEKSDLFVVAIQMGAIAAVIYEYWGKLWGAAIGLFSGEPKGRHLGISIIAASIIPIMNRTMFVGDSTF
;
A
#
# COMPACT_ATOMS: atom_id res chain seq x y z
N MET A 1 -8.42 25.98 10.08
CA MET A 1 -8.22 24.51 9.96
C MET A 1 -8.65 23.90 11.26
N ASP A 2 -9.56 22.93 11.23
CA ASP A 2 -10.07 22.32 12.45
C ASP A 2 -9.02 21.38 13.03
N LEU A 3 -8.48 21.73 14.21
CA LEU A 3 -7.46 20.92 14.90
C LEU A 3 -7.96 19.48 15.15
N LEU A 4 -9.26 19.33 15.41
CA LEU A 4 -9.91 18.03 15.57
C LEU A 4 -9.81 17.18 14.29
N LEU A 5 -9.93 17.80 13.12
CA LEU A 5 -9.82 17.11 11.84
C LEU A 5 -8.38 16.63 11.59
N LEU A 6 -7.38 17.47 11.91
CA LEU A 6 -5.97 17.10 11.84
C LEU A 6 -5.64 15.94 12.78
N LEU A 7 -6.19 15.94 14.00
CA LEU A 7 -6.00 14.84 14.94
C LEU A 7 -6.58 13.52 14.42
N LYS A 8 -7.82 13.55 13.88
CA LYS A 8 -8.42 12.35 13.28
C LYS A 8 -7.60 11.85 12.08
N ALA A 9 -7.10 12.76 11.23
CA ALA A 9 -6.25 12.41 10.09
C ALA A 9 -4.93 11.78 10.53
N ALA A 10 -4.31 12.31 11.60
CA ALA A 10 -3.11 11.74 12.19
C ALA A 10 -3.35 10.34 12.77
N ILE A 11 -4.47 10.12 13.46
CA ILE A 11 -4.86 8.79 13.98
C ILE A 11 -5.03 7.80 12.84
N MET A 12 -5.78 8.18 11.79
CA MET A 12 -5.96 7.33 10.61
C MET A 12 -4.62 6.98 9.93
N GLY A 13 -3.71 7.94 9.79
CA GLY A 13 -2.38 7.71 9.24
C GLY A 13 -1.53 6.78 10.10
N ILE A 14 -1.60 6.87 11.42
CA ILE A 14 -0.90 5.95 12.34
C ILE A 14 -1.48 4.54 12.23
N VAL A 15 -2.81 4.41 12.19
CA VAL A 15 -3.49 3.11 12.04
C VAL A 15 -3.06 2.45 10.74
N GLU A 16 -3.10 3.17 9.61
CA GLU A 16 -2.63 2.64 8.33
C GLU A 16 -1.16 2.24 8.39
N GLY A 17 -0.29 3.15 8.85
CA GLY A 17 1.15 2.91 8.93
C GLY A 17 1.53 1.71 9.79
N ILE A 18 0.76 1.38 10.83
CA ILE A 18 1.00 0.18 11.65
C ILE A 18 0.38 -1.06 10.98
N THR A 19 -0.89 -0.97 10.59
CA THR A 19 -1.67 -2.13 10.16
C THR A 19 -1.32 -2.61 8.76
N GLU A 20 -0.73 -1.77 7.89
CA GLU A 20 -0.32 -2.16 6.55
C GLU A 20 0.89 -3.11 6.56
N PHE A 21 1.76 -3.00 7.57
CA PHE A 21 2.93 -3.87 7.70
C PHE A 21 2.64 -5.13 8.54
N LEU A 22 1.46 -5.21 9.16
CA LEU A 22 1.02 -6.39 9.90
C LEU A 22 -0.06 -7.14 9.09
N PRO A 23 -0.10 -8.48 9.12
CA PRO A 23 -1.10 -9.27 8.40
C PRO A 23 -2.47 -9.27 9.12
N ILE A 24 -3.04 -8.08 9.34
CA ILE A 24 -4.25 -7.84 10.16
C ILE A 24 -5.37 -7.07 9.44
N SER A 25 -5.27 -6.90 8.11
CA SER A 25 -6.24 -6.15 7.27
C SER A 25 -6.35 -4.66 7.64
N SER A 26 -5.51 -3.83 7.02
CA SER A 26 -5.48 -2.37 7.18
C SER A 26 -6.79 -1.71 6.76
N THR A 27 -7.34 -2.11 5.62
CA THR A 27 -8.60 -1.56 5.07
C THR A 27 -9.78 -1.70 6.05
N GLY A 28 -9.90 -2.84 6.73
CA GLY A 28 -10.97 -3.07 7.71
C GLY A 28 -10.86 -2.15 8.92
N HIS A 29 -9.65 -1.96 9.45
CA HIS A 29 -9.39 -1.08 10.58
C HIS A 29 -9.69 0.39 10.23
N LEU A 30 -9.35 0.83 9.02
CA LEU A 30 -9.61 2.20 8.57
C LEU A 30 -11.09 2.50 8.34
N ILE A 31 -11.85 1.56 7.77
CA ILE A 31 -13.31 1.73 7.60
C ILE A 31 -14.00 1.84 8.97
N LEU A 32 -13.64 0.97 9.91
CA LEU A 32 -14.20 1.02 11.27
C LEU A 32 -13.80 2.31 11.99
N ALA A 33 -12.53 2.72 11.88
CA ALA A 33 -12.03 3.93 12.52
C ALA A 33 -12.69 5.20 11.94
N SER A 34 -12.91 5.26 10.63
CA SER A 34 -13.54 6.43 9.99
C SER A 34 -15.02 6.58 10.36
N GLU A 35 -15.74 5.45 10.48
CA GLU A 35 -17.14 5.40 10.91
C GLU A 35 -17.28 5.79 12.39
N LEU A 36 -16.44 5.23 13.27
CA LEU A 36 -16.42 5.57 14.71
C LEU A 36 -16.14 7.05 14.97
N MET A 37 -15.24 7.65 14.19
CA MET A 37 -14.84 9.05 14.37
C MET A 37 -15.74 10.04 13.63
N ASN A 38 -16.73 9.59 12.85
CA ASN A 38 -17.47 10.45 11.91
C ASN A 38 -16.50 11.36 11.12
N PHE A 39 -15.48 10.74 10.50
CA PHE A 39 -14.34 11.46 9.94
C PHE A 39 -14.77 12.33 8.74
N TRP A 40 -15.60 11.80 7.84
CA TRP A 40 -16.22 12.48 6.69
C TRP A 40 -17.40 11.70 6.10
N THR A 41 -17.99 12.20 5.00
CA THR A 41 -18.86 11.39 4.14
C THR A 41 -18.09 10.19 3.59
N LYS A 42 -18.81 9.12 3.26
CA LYS A 42 -18.24 7.86 2.81
C LYS A 42 -17.28 8.05 1.64
N GLU A 43 -17.65 8.86 0.66
CA GLU A 43 -16.85 9.10 -0.55
C GLU A 43 -15.50 9.76 -0.22
N LYS A 44 -15.50 10.75 0.69
CA LYS A 44 -14.25 11.43 1.09
C LYS A 44 -13.39 10.55 1.99
N SER A 45 -14.00 9.74 2.85
CA SER A 45 -13.28 8.75 3.65
C SER A 45 -12.60 7.72 2.75
N ASP A 46 -13.31 7.19 1.75
CA ASP A 46 -12.78 6.19 0.82
C ASP A 46 -11.58 6.76 0.04
N LEU A 47 -11.67 8.01 -0.47
CA LEU A 47 -10.51 8.67 -1.09
C LEU A 47 -9.35 8.88 -0.11
N PHE A 48 -9.64 9.22 1.14
CA PHE A 48 -8.60 9.46 2.14
C PHE A 48 -7.85 8.17 2.50
N VAL A 49 -8.56 7.04 2.64
CA VAL A 49 -7.97 5.72 2.86
C VAL A 49 -6.97 5.37 1.76
N VAL A 50 -7.35 5.57 0.50
CA VAL A 50 -6.43 5.36 -0.64
C VAL A 50 -5.24 6.32 -0.58
N ALA A 51 -5.46 7.59 -0.20
CA ALA A 51 -4.40 8.57 -0.12
C ALA A 51 -3.35 8.26 0.97
N ILE A 52 -3.77 7.77 2.14
CA ILE A 52 -2.83 7.43 3.23
C ILE A 52 -2.04 6.15 2.95
N GLN A 53 -2.62 5.19 2.20
CA GLN A 53 -1.92 3.99 1.77
C GLN A 53 -0.75 4.32 0.82
N MET A 54 -0.88 5.35 -0.01
CA MET A 54 0.25 5.86 -0.81
C MET A 54 1.43 6.33 0.06
N GLY A 55 1.15 6.83 1.27
CA GLY A 55 2.16 7.17 2.27
C GLY A 55 2.89 5.93 2.80
N ALA A 56 2.16 4.84 3.07
CA ALA A 56 2.76 3.57 3.48
C ALA A 56 3.65 2.97 2.38
N ILE A 57 3.20 3.02 1.12
CA ILE A 57 4.01 2.61 -0.05
C ILE A 57 5.28 3.46 -0.16
N ALA A 58 5.16 4.78 0.00
CA ALA A 58 6.30 5.69 -0.04
C ALA A 58 7.33 5.38 1.06
N ALA A 59 6.88 5.00 2.26
CA ALA A 59 7.76 4.57 3.35
C ALA A 59 8.57 3.31 2.98
N VAL A 60 7.94 2.33 2.32
CA VAL A 60 8.64 1.13 1.82
C VAL A 60 9.64 1.49 0.71
N ILE A 61 9.24 2.34 -0.24
CA ILE A 61 10.14 2.79 -1.32
C ILE A 61 11.37 3.49 -0.73
N TYR A 62 11.18 4.32 0.29
CA TYR A 62 12.26 5.01 0.97
C TYR A 62 13.20 4.03 1.69
N GLU A 63 12.67 3.11 2.50
CA GLU A 63 13.44 2.10 3.23
C GLU A 63 14.26 1.20 2.28
N TYR A 64 13.68 0.83 1.14
CA TYR A 64 14.29 -0.08 0.16
C TYR A 64 14.95 0.64 -1.02
N TRP A 65 15.10 1.96 -0.98
CA TRP A 65 15.54 2.78 -2.12
C TRP A 65 16.79 2.24 -2.82
N GLY A 66 17.84 1.93 -2.05
CA GLY A 66 19.09 1.40 -2.61
C GLY A 66 18.95 0.01 -3.26
N LYS A 67 18.11 -0.87 -2.71
CA LYS A 67 17.86 -2.21 -3.27
C LYS A 67 17.00 -2.12 -4.52
N LEU A 68 15.99 -1.25 -4.52
CA LEU A 68 15.12 -0.99 -5.67
C LEU A 68 15.91 -0.37 -6.83
N TRP A 69 16.78 0.61 -6.54
CA TRP A 69 17.64 1.23 -7.53
C TRP A 69 18.68 0.24 -8.08
N GLY A 70 19.27 -0.59 -7.21
CA GLY A 70 20.18 -1.66 -7.62
C GLY A 70 19.49 -2.74 -8.47
N ALA A 71 18.24 -3.09 -8.17
CA ALA A 71 17.43 -3.99 -9.00
C ALA A 71 17.13 -3.36 -10.37
N ALA A 72 16.75 -2.08 -10.40
CA ALA A 72 16.47 -1.35 -11.62
C ALA A 72 17.71 -1.25 -12.52
N ILE A 73 18.84 -0.77 -11.98
CA ILE A 73 20.11 -0.71 -12.72
C ILE A 73 20.56 -2.10 -13.14
N GLY A 74 20.46 -3.11 -12.27
CA GLY A 74 20.86 -4.48 -12.59
C GLY A 74 20.06 -5.12 -13.73
N LEU A 75 18.78 -4.75 -13.87
CA LEU A 75 17.95 -5.13 -15.02
C LEU A 75 18.48 -4.52 -16.33
N PHE A 76 18.95 -3.27 -16.32
CA PHE A 76 19.48 -2.59 -17.51
C PHE A 76 20.96 -2.91 -17.80
N SER A 77 21.79 -3.08 -16.78
CA SER A 77 23.23 -3.28 -16.88
C SER A 77 23.64 -4.74 -17.08
N GLY A 78 22.72 -5.70 -16.92
CA GLY A 78 22.99 -7.13 -17.07
C GLY A 78 23.76 -7.76 -15.91
N GLU A 79 23.91 -7.07 -14.78
CA GLU A 79 24.56 -7.63 -13.59
C GLU A 79 23.73 -8.80 -13.02
N PRO A 80 24.34 -10.00 -12.80
CA PRO A 80 23.59 -11.19 -12.40
C PRO A 80 22.80 -11.02 -11.10
N LYS A 81 23.37 -10.33 -10.11
CA LYS A 81 22.75 -10.12 -8.79
C LYS A 81 21.57 -9.17 -8.85
N GLY A 82 21.69 -8.05 -9.56
CA GLY A 82 20.60 -7.07 -9.69
C GLY A 82 19.49 -7.56 -10.62
N ARG A 83 19.83 -8.31 -11.68
CA ARG A 83 18.84 -8.95 -12.57
C ARG A 83 18.01 -10.01 -11.84
N HIS A 84 18.62 -10.82 -10.97
CA HIS A 84 17.87 -11.80 -10.19
C HIS A 84 16.86 -11.11 -9.26
N LEU A 85 17.30 -10.09 -8.52
CA LEU A 85 16.41 -9.31 -7.64
C LEU A 85 15.26 -8.66 -8.42
N GLY A 86 15.56 -8.06 -9.59
CA GLY A 86 14.54 -7.46 -10.46
C GLY A 86 13.51 -8.48 -10.97
N ILE A 87 13.96 -9.63 -11.47
CA ILE A 87 13.06 -10.71 -11.93
C ILE A 87 12.23 -11.27 -10.77
N SER A 88 12.84 -11.47 -9.60
CA SER A 88 12.13 -11.96 -8.41
C SER A 88 11.03 -11.00 -7.97
N ILE A 89 11.28 -9.68 -7.99
CA ILE A 89 10.25 -8.68 -7.68
C ILE A 89 9.12 -8.71 -8.72
N ILE A 90 9.45 -8.77 -10.01
CA ILE A 90 8.44 -8.84 -11.08
C ILE A 90 7.59 -10.11 -10.94
N ALA A 91 8.22 -11.27 -10.74
CA ALA A 91 7.51 -12.53 -10.58
C ALA A 91 6.64 -12.54 -9.31
N ALA A 92 7.16 -12.02 -8.19
CA ALA A 92 6.43 -11.91 -6.93
C ALA A 92 5.22 -10.96 -7.01
N SER A 93 5.28 -9.92 -7.86
CA SER A 93 4.14 -9.01 -8.07
C SER A 93 3.14 -9.56 -9.09
N ILE A 94 3.59 -10.06 -10.23
CA ILE A 94 2.71 -10.42 -11.36
C ILE A 94 1.96 -11.74 -11.09
N ILE A 95 2.63 -12.77 -10.57
CA ILE A 95 2.02 -14.10 -10.42
C ILE A 95 0.80 -14.08 -9.47
N PRO A 96 0.85 -13.44 -8.29
CA PRO A 96 -0.32 -13.35 -7.42
C PRO A 96 -1.46 -12.52 -8.00
N ILE A 97 -1.15 -11.43 -8.72
CA ILE A 97 -2.16 -10.59 -9.39
C ILE A 97 -2.88 -11.39 -10.46
N MET A 98 -2.14 -12.09 -11.33
CA MET A 98 -2.72 -12.93 -12.38
C MET A 98 -3.57 -14.06 -11.81
N ASN A 99 -3.11 -14.72 -10.75
CA ASN A 99 -3.91 -15.73 -10.07
C ASN A 99 -5.20 -15.11 -9.50
N ARG A 100 -5.10 -13.97 -8.82
CA ARG A 100 -6.28 -13.29 -8.28
C ARG A 100 -7.26 -12.89 -9.39
N THR A 101 -6.82 -12.35 -10.52
CA THR A 101 -7.72 -11.97 -11.62
C THR A 101 -8.31 -13.18 -12.35
N MET A 102 -7.56 -14.28 -12.50
CA MET A 102 -8.06 -15.52 -13.12
C MET A 102 -9.07 -16.27 -12.24
N PHE A 103 -8.92 -16.23 -10.91
CA PHE A 103 -9.80 -16.95 -9.97
C PHE A 103 -10.97 -16.10 -9.43
N VAL A 104 -10.87 -14.77 -9.49
CA VAL A 104 -11.93 -13.83 -9.01
C VAL A 104 -12.71 -13.21 -10.19
N GLY A 105 -12.51 -13.71 -11.41
CA GLY A 105 -13.12 -13.19 -12.63
C GLY A 105 -14.66 -13.30 -12.72
N ASP A 106 -15.34 -13.99 -11.80
CA ASP A 106 -16.81 -14.22 -11.86
C ASP A 106 -17.58 -13.80 -10.60
N SER A 107 -17.06 -12.90 -9.77
CA SER A 107 -17.87 -12.30 -8.72
C SER A 107 -17.47 -10.85 -8.47
N THR A 108 -18.45 -9.95 -8.60
CA THR A 108 -18.44 -8.50 -8.31
C THR A 108 -17.93 -7.56 -9.43
N PHE A 109 -18.82 -7.32 -10.40
CA PHE A 109 -19.23 -5.94 -10.71
C PHE A 109 -20.51 -5.63 -9.94
#